data_AF-A0A1I6MT14-F1
#
_entry.id   AF-A0A1I6MT14-F1
#
_cell.length_a   1.000
_cell.length_b   1.000
_cell.length_c   1.000
_cell.angle_alpha   90.00
_cell.angle_beta   90.00
_cell.angle_gamma   90.00
#
_symmetry.space_group_name_H-M   'P 1'
#
loop_
_entity.id
_entity.type
_entity.pdbx_description
1 polymer ?
#
loop_
_entity_poly.entity_id
_entity_poly.type
_entity_poly.pdbx_seq_one_letter_code
_entity_poly.pdbx_strand_id
1 'polypeptide(L)'
;MIHRIIGGMVLVAWLWLVFHLHRLTPALEVSASSGIYRAGRGAVYVLIAPLLSAALLIFPDFFANRFSPSSEMTGEPLLGTGVWRFFGYFGVLVSWGLVELFRS
;
A
#
# COMPACT_ATOMS: atom_id res chain seq x y z
N MET A 1 10.34 -10.97 10.65
CA MET A 1 11.29 -10.88 9.52
C MET A 1 10.58 -11.05 8.17
N ILE A 2 9.83 -12.13 7.94
CA ILE A 2 9.15 -12.40 6.65
C ILE A 2 8.31 -11.23 6.13
N HIS A 3 7.46 -10.63 6.97
CA HIS A 3 6.64 -9.46 6.59
C HIS A 3 7.47 -8.30 6.03
N ARG A 4 8.64 -8.01 6.60
CA ARG A 4 9.53 -6.94 6.11
C ARG A 4 10.11 -7.26 4.74
N ILE A 5 10.45 -8.53 4.50
CA ILE A 5 10.93 -8.99 3.18
C ILE A 5 9.82 -8.81 2.16
N ILE A 6 8.59 -9.23 2.48
CA ILE A 6 7.43 -9.07 1.60
C ILE A 6 7.17 -7.58 1.32
N GLY A 7 7.18 -6.71 2.35
CA GLY A 7 7.06 -5.27 2.15
C GLY A 7 8.17 -4.69 1.26
N GLY A 8 9.41 -5.17 1.39
CA GLY A 8 10.50 -4.81 0.49
C GLY A 8 10.27 -5.26 -0.96
N MET A 9 9.79 -6.49 -1.16
CA MET A 9 9.43 -6.98 -2.50
C MET A 9 8.30 -6.15 -3.13
N VAL A 10 7.28 -5.79 -2.34
CA VAL A 10 6.17 -4.92 -2.77
C VAL A 10 6.71 -3.56 -3.21
N LEU A 11 7.65 -2.97 -2.46
CA LEU A 11 8.29 -1.71 -2.83
C LEU A 11 9.06 -1.80 -4.15
N VAL A 12 9.84 -2.87 -4.35
CA VAL A 12 10.59 -3.09 -5.58
C VAL A 12 9.64 -3.30 -6.77
N ALA A 13 8.60 -4.11 -6.60
CA ALA A 13 7.58 -4.32 -7.63
C ALA A 13 6.84 -3.02 -7.98
N TRP A 14 6.55 -2.19 -6.97
CA TRP A 14 5.95 -0.88 -7.17
C TRP A 14 6.86 0.07 -7.95
N LEU A 15 8.14 0.17 -7.58
CA LEU A 15 9.12 0.99 -8.32
C LEU A 15 9.23 0.52 -9.78
N TRP A 16 9.24 -0.79 -10.00
CA TRP A 16 9.28 -1.37 -11.33
C TRP A 16 8.01 -1.03 -12.13
N LEU A 17 6.82 -1.13 -11.51
CA LEU A 17 5.55 -0.74 -12.11
C LEU A 17 5.55 0.74 -12.52
N VAL A 18 5.99 1.64 -11.63
CA VAL A 18 6.06 3.09 -11.91
C VAL A 18 6.99 3.38 -13.08
N PHE A 19 8.15 2.72 -13.16
CA PHE A 19 9.08 2.91 -14.27
C PHE A 19 8.55 2.38 -15.61
N HIS A 20 7.69 1.35 -15.57
CA HIS A 20 7.15 0.69 -16.76
C HIS A 20 5.66 0.96 -16.97
N LEU A 21 5.12 2.02 -16.37
CA LEU A 21 3.68 2.31 -16.36
C LEU A 21 3.09 2.38 -17.79
N HIS A 22 3.81 3.04 -18.70
CA HIS A 22 3.46 3.16 -20.12
C HIS A 22 3.30 1.81 -20.83
N ARG A 23 4.11 0.81 -20.44
CA ARG A 23 4.11 -0.52 -21.09
C ARG A 23 3.14 -1.50 -20.43
N LEU A 24 2.96 -1.39 -19.12
CA LEU A 24 2.22 -2.39 -18.35
C LEU A 24 0.74 -2.04 -18.20
N THR A 25 0.43 -0.76 -18.10
CA THR A 25 -0.92 -0.25 -17.85
C THR A 25 -1.12 1.09 -18.58
N PRO A 26 -1.19 1.09 -19.93
CA PRO A 26 -1.37 2.32 -20.70
C PRO A 26 -2.64 3.09 -20.30
N ALA A 27 -3.69 2.38 -19.86
CA ALA A 27 -4.90 2.99 -19.32
C ALA A 27 -4.66 3.83 -18.03
N LEU A 28 -3.71 3.40 -17.18
CA LEU A 28 -3.31 4.12 -15.96
C LEU A 28 -2.55 5.39 -16.29
N GLU A 29 -1.67 5.37 -17.29
CA GLU A 29 -0.93 6.54 -17.74
C GLU A 29 -1.86 7.57 -18.41
N VAL A 30 -2.77 7.12 -19.27
CA VAL A 30 -3.80 7.99 -19.88
C VAL A 30 -4.72 8.57 -18.79
N SER A 31 -5.05 7.80 -17.75
CA SER A 31 -5.87 8.27 -16.63
C SER A 31 -5.11 9.21 -15.68
N ALA A 32 -3.79 9.04 -15.52
CA ALA A 32 -2.94 9.91 -14.72
C ALA A 32 -2.63 11.23 -15.44
N SER A 33 -2.52 11.21 -16.77
CA SER A 33 -2.25 12.39 -17.61
C SER A 33 -3.52 13.18 -17.96
N SER A 34 -4.68 12.51 -18.04
CA SER A 34 -5.97 13.18 -18.20
C SER A 34 -6.43 13.74 -16.85
N GLY A 35 -6.34 15.07 -16.69
CA GLY A 35 -6.76 15.80 -15.49
C GLY A 35 -8.26 15.71 -15.13
N ILE A 36 -8.99 14.71 -15.63
CA ILE A 36 -10.39 14.45 -15.31
C ILE A 36 -10.44 13.89 -13.88
N TYR A 37 -10.90 14.73 -12.97
CA TYR A 37 -10.97 14.56 -11.50
C TYR A 37 -11.47 13.20 -10.96
N ARG A 38 -12.09 12.34 -11.78
CA ARG A 38 -12.58 10.99 -11.40
C ARG A 38 -11.65 9.85 -11.82
N ALA A 39 -11.06 9.88 -13.02
CA ALA A 39 -10.17 8.82 -13.51
C ALA A 39 -8.77 8.90 -12.87
N GLY A 40 -8.24 10.13 -12.73
CA GLY A 40 -6.98 10.38 -12.02
C GLY A 40 -7.03 9.99 -10.53
N ARG A 41 -8.19 10.07 -9.87
CA ARG A 41 -8.36 9.63 -8.47
C ARG A 41 -8.19 8.12 -8.32
N GLY A 42 -8.72 7.32 -9.25
CA GLY A 42 -8.56 5.87 -9.27
C GLY A 42 -7.09 5.47 -9.40
N ALA A 43 -6.38 6.08 -10.36
CA ALA A 43 -4.96 5.87 -10.60
C ALA A 43 -4.10 6.18 -9.36
N VAL A 44 -4.43 7.23 -8.61
CA VAL A 44 -3.75 7.60 -7.36
C VAL A 44 -3.82 6.47 -6.32
N TYR A 45 -4.95 5.77 -6.20
CA TYR A 45 -5.05 4.63 -5.27
C TYR A 45 -4.14 3.46 -5.69
N VAL A 46 -4.01 3.19 -6.99
CA VAL A 46 -3.07 2.17 -7.50
C VAL A 46 -1.63 2.51 -7.16
N LEU A 47 -1.29 3.80 -7.15
CA LEU A 47 0.06 4.27 -6.84
C LEU A 47 0.33 4.33 -5.32
N ILE A 48 -0.64 4.73 -4.50
CA ILE A 48 -0.42 4.94 -3.05
C ILE A 48 -0.63 3.66 -2.23
N ALA A 49 -1.61 2.82 -2.59
CA ALA A 49 -1.93 1.63 -1.80
C ALA A 49 -0.75 0.65 -1.61
N PRO A 50 0.09 0.38 -2.63
CA PRO A 50 1.26 -0.49 -2.47
C PRO A 50 2.31 0.10 -1.52
N LEU A 51 2.49 1.42 -1.55
CA LEU A 51 3.42 2.12 -0.64
C LEU A 51 2.94 2.03 0.81
N LEU A 52 1.65 2.27 1.05
CA LEU A 52 1.06 2.18 2.39
C LEU A 52 1.15 0.75 2.93
N SER A 53 0.83 -0.23 2.09
CA SER A 53 0.97 -1.65 2.41
C SER A 53 2.42 -2.03 2.75
N ALA A 54 3.38 -1.62 1.93
CA ALA A 54 4.80 -1.84 2.18
C ALA A 54 5.26 -1.19 3.49
N ALA A 55 4.84 0.06 3.76
CA ALA A 55 5.18 0.75 5.00
C ALA A 55 4.67 0.02 6.25
N LEU A 56 3.41 -0.45 6.22
CA LEU A 56 2.80 -1.26 7.28
C LEU A 56 3.54 -2.58 7.52
N LEU A 57 4.06 -3.19 6.45
CA LEU A 57 4.82 -4.44 6.51
C LEU A 57 6.29 -4.25 6.90
N ILE A 58 6.92 -3.12 6.58
CA ILE A 58 8.32 -2.87 6.92
C ILE A 58 8.44 -2.33 8.36
N PHE A 59 7.55 -1.42 8.75
CA PHE A 59 7.61 -0.67 10.01
C PHE A 59 6.37 -0.85 10.90
N PRO A 60 5.87 -2.07 11.16
CA PRO A 60 4.63 -2.26 11.92
C PRO A 60 4.71 -1.70 13.35
N ASP A 61 5.91 -1.70 13.94
CA ASP A 61 6.18 -1.18 15.28
C ASP A 61 5.95 0.34 15.36
N PHE A 62 6.32 1.07 14.31
CA PHE A 62 6.05 2.51 14.22
C PHE A 62 4.56 2.80 14.24
N PHE A 63 3.77 2.04 13.47
CA PHE A 63 2.32 2.25 13.41
C PHE A 63 1.61 1.85 14.70
N ALA A 64 2.03 0.74 15.32
CA ALA A 64 1.53 0.34 16.63
C ALA A 64 1.77 1.44 17.67
N ASN A 65 2.98 1.99 17.74
CA ASN A 65 3.29 3.00 18.75
C ASN A 65 2.64 4.36 18.48
N ARG A 66 2.39 4.71 17.21
CA ARG A 66 1.91 6.06 16.84
C ARG A 66 0.39 6.16 16.69
N PHE A 67 -0.25 5.09 16.21
CA PHE A 67 -1.66 5.12 15.82
C PHE A 67 -2.52 4.13 16.60
N SER A 68 -1.93 3.21 17.37
CA SER A 68 -2.73 2.40 18.27
C SER A 68 -3.30 3.27 19.40
N PRO A 69 -4.59 3.13 19.72
CA PRO A 69 -5.12 3.55 21.01
C PRO A 69 -4.27 2.93 22.13
N SER A 70 -4.05 3.67 23.20
CA SER A 70 -3.26 3.23 24.36
C SER A 70 -4.19 2.90 25.53
N SER A 71 -3.85 1.86 26.29
CA SER A 71 -4.56 1.51 27.53
C SER A 71 -4.34 2.57 28.59
N GLU A 72 -5.40 3.05 29.24
CA GLU A 72 -5.29 4.00 30.36
C GLU A 72 -4.63 3.39 31.60
N MET A 73 -4.69 2.06 31.76
CA MET A 73 -4.12 1.36 32.92
C MET A 73 -2.63 1.03 32.77
N THR A 74 -2.19 0.67 31.56
CA THR A 74 -0.81 0.17 31.32
C THR A 74 0.02 1.08 30.42
N GLY A 75 -0.61 2.03 29.72
CA GLY A 75 0.05 2.86 28.71
C GLY A 75 0.44 2.10 27.43
N GLU A 76 0.13 0.81 27.34
CA GLU A 76 0.52 -0.03 26.21
C GLU A 76 -0.47 0.10 25.03
N PRO A 77 0.01 -0.06 23.79
CA PRO A 77 -0.84 -0.03 22.60
C PRO A 77 -1.81 -1.22 22.59
N LEU A 78 -3.11 -0.92 22.49
CA LEU A 78 -4.19 -1.92 22.41
C LEU A 78 -4.17 -2.72 21.10
N LEU A 79 -3.78 -2.08 19.99
CA LEU A 79 -3.58 -2.70 18.69
C LEU A 79 -2.10 -3.00 18.49
N GLY A 80 -1.74 -4.23 18.82
CA GLY A 80 -0.39 -4.74 18.62
C GLY A 80 0.04 -4.76 17.14
N THR A 81 1.33 -4.99 16.94
CA THR A 81 1.98 -5.01 15.61
C THR A 81 1.34 -6.01 14.64
N GLY A 82 0.69 -7.07 15.15
CA GLY A 82 -0.05 -8.05 14.34
C GLY A 82 -1.19 -7.44 13.52
N VAL A 83 -1.93 -6.48 14.07
CA VAL A 83 -3.03 -5.81 13.38
C VAL A 83 -2.51 -5.00 12.19
N TRP A 84 -1.43 -4.26 12.40
CA TRP A 84 -0.80 -3.46 11.33
C TRP A 84 -0.21 -4.34 10.23
N ARG A 85 0.38 -5.49 10.58
CA ARG A 85 0.81 -6.49 9.60
C ARG A 85 -0.35 -7.06 8.80
N PHE A 86 -1.48 -7.37 9.46
CA PHE A 86 -2.69 -7.84 8.78
C PHE A 86 -3.19 -6.81 7.75
N PHE A 87 -3.29 -5.54 8.13
CA PHE A 87 -3.63 -4.47 7.20
C PHE A 87 -2.60 -4.30 6.08
N GLY A 88 -1.32 -4.48 6.38
CA GLY A 88 -0.26 -4.51 5.38
C GLY A 88 -0.51 -5.60 4.32
N TYR A 89 -0.73 -6.85 4.73
CA TYR A 89 -1.02 -7.95 3.81
C TYR A 89 -2.33 -7.77 3.03
N PHE A 90 -3.38 -7.33 3.71
CA PHE A 90 -4.65 -7.01 3.05
C PHE A 90 -4.46 -5.90 2.00
N GLY A 91 -3.66 -4.88 2.32
CA GLY A 91 -3.28 -3.82 1.39
C GLY A 91 -2.54 -4.32 0.15
N VAL A 92 -1.72 -5.38 0.26
CA VAL A 92 -1.08 -6.02 -0.91
C VAL A 92 -2.15 -6.61 -1.83
N LEU A 93 -3.13 -7.33 -1.27
CA LEU A 93 -4.22 -7.94 -2.04
C LEU A 93 -5.09 -6.90 -2.74
N VAL A 94 -5.45 -5.83 -2.02
CA VAL A 94 -6.22 -4.71 -2.61
C VAL A 94 -5.41 -4.04 -3.72
N SER A 95 -4.13 -3.78 -3.48
CA SER A 95 -3.23 -3.18 -4.47
C SER A 95 -3.13 -4.03 -5.73
N TRP A 96 -3.00 -5.34 -5.57
CA TRP A 96 -3.00 -6.29 -6.69
C TRP A 96 -4.31 -6.25 -7.48
N GLY A 97 -5.45 -6.34 -6.79
CA GLY A 97 -6.77 -6.26 -7.43
C GLY A 97 -6.99 -4.94 -8.18
N LEU A 98 -6.47 -3.83 -7.63
CA LEU A 98 -6.48 -2.53 -8.30
C LEU A 98 -5.61 -2.54 -9.56
N VAL A 99 -4.38 -3.08 -9.51
CA VAL A 99 -3.51 -3.17 -10.69
C VAL A 99 -4.18 -3.98 -11.80
N GLU A 100 -4.76 -5.15 -11.49
CA GLU A 100 -5.43 -5.99 -12.48
C GLU A 100 -6.64 -5.29 -13.13
N LEU A 101 -7.41 -4.52 -12.35
CA LEU A 101 -8.55 -3.75 -12.88
C LEU A 101 -8.16 -2.68 -13.90
N PHE A 102 -6.93 -2.17 -13.85
CA PHE A 102 -6.40 -1.21 -14.84
C PHE A 102 -5.55 -1.87 -15.94
N ARG A 103 -5.33 -3.19 -15.88
CA ARG A 103 -4.68 -3.98 -16.95
C ARG A 103 -5.69 -4.54 -17.95
N SER A 104 -6.89 -4.89 -17.47
CA SER A 104 -8.03 -5.36 -18.28
C SER A 104 -8.71 -4.24 -19.07
#